data_AF-A0A7S2JPP3-F1
#
_entry.id   AF-A0A7S2JPP3-F1
#
_cell.length_a   1.000
_cell.length_b   1.000
_cell.length_c   1.000
_cell.angle_alpha   90.00
_cell.angle_beta   90.00
_cell.angle_gamma   90.00
#
_symmetry.space_group_name_H-M   'P 1'
#
loop_
_entity.id
_entity.type
_entity.pdbx_description
1 polymer ?
#
loop_
_entity_poly.entity_id
_entity_poly.type
_entity_poly.pdbx_seq_one_letter_code
_entity_poly.pdbx_strand_id
1 'polypeptide(L)'
;ASLIHRSIGGSSRYKASSNSGRDTAVKNLFASLDGDEKDVDYLLETVKCRLPQKWNVVAITLCPTGELLCATSLEGTAFCIFPPDDDQCNSFRRDVLQPLDEILEKNRLQLSGLDAEAASNYGNKNKHKWWEDRALLNSKIEELLKKTEERFFGSAKFQQIFFPLADESIMSEREDVIHDLEVRNLASKFDEVCNVAEDHTPPAIDIDEIEGMRVVDLKEALEACGVEKRQYRGFRKAELKELLVEERRKQTNKRNNVNGKDEASSKPIASPQIENYSSSASLLEHQENSSEVILLVLDESLHRIPWESFPFLSETVVCRLPSLPFAVAPLLIQEGKIPTINPELTSYVLDPEANLKATRMTLHPIFESIQSRHLWNWDGVVGEMPTESFFENALAKSESLLLYCGHGGGYKCFARSQIESLQTCESTIMLMGCSSARLNANENKLECTGSFSSFYEPDGIVTSY
;
A
#
# COMPACT_ATOMS: atom_id res chain seq x y z
N ALA A 1 -14.70 -3.23 1.94
CA ALA A 1 -14.90 -2.69 0.57
C ALA A 1 -14.04 -1.45 0.28
N SER A 2 -14.16 -0.39 1.09
CA SER A 2 -13.49 0.92 0.90
C SER A 2 -11.95 0.89 0.95
N LEU A 3 -11.35 -0.03 1.73
CA LEU A 3 -9.89 -0.25 1.78
C LEU A 3 -9.30 -0.75 0.47
N ILE A 4 -9.97 -1.73 -0.12
CA ILE A 4 -9.63 -2.36 -1.38
C ILE A 4 -9.73 -1.35 -2.54
N HIS A 5 -10.56 -0.32 -2.37
CA HIS A 5 -10.85 0.72 -3.36
C HIS A 5 -9.80 1.85 -3.39
N ARG A 6 -8.99 2.06 -2.33
CA ARG A 6 -7.95 3.12 -2.29
C ARG A 6 -6.67 2.76 -3.06
N SER A 7 -6.86 1.97 -4.11
CA SER A 7 -5.84 1.50 -5.02
C SER A 7 -5.23 2.65 -5.83
N ILE A 8 -3.93 2.55 -6.03
CA ILE A 8 -3.15 3.39 -6.93
C ILE A 8 -3.51 3.12 -8.39
N GLY A 9 -3.52 4.19 -9.20
CA GLY A 9 -3.61 4.10 -10.66
C GLY A 9 -5.04 4.14 -11.21
N GLY A 10 -5.88 5.09 -10.77
CA GLY A 10 -7.20 5.30 -11.36
C GLY A 10 -7.15 5.49 -12.89
N SER A 11 -6.14 6.21 -13.38
CA SER A 11 -5.84 6.36 -14.81
C SER A 11 -5.41 5.04 -15.47
N SER A 12 -4.59 4.22 -14.80
CA SER A 12 -4.19 2.89 -15.26
C SER A 12 -5.37 1.92 -15.31
N ARG A 13 -6.28 1.96 -14.31
CA ARG A 13 -7.51 1.16 -14.28
C ARG A 13 -8.47 1.56 -15.39
N TYR A 14 -8.67 2.87 -15.60
CA TYR A 14 -9.48 3.38 -16.69
C TYR A 14 -8.94 2.90 -18.05
N LYS A 15 -7.62 2.95 -18.25
CA LYS A 15 -6.97 2.44 -19.47
C LYS A 15 -7.12 0.93 -19.62
N ALA A 16 -6.95 0.16 -18.56
CA ALA A 16 -7.18 -1.28 -18.59
C ALA A 16 -8.64 -1.62 -18.95
N SER A 17 -9.60 -0.87 -18.42
CA SER A 17 -11.03 -0.98 -18.74
C SER A 17 -11.34 -0.58 -20.20
N SER A 18 -10.74 0.48 -20.72
CA SER A 18 -11.00 0.97 -22.08
C SER A 18 -10.29 0.14 -23.16
N ASN A 19 -9.02 -0.24 -22.94
CA ASN A 19 -8.17 -0.93 -23.92
C ASN A 19 -8.35 -2.45 -23.97
N SER A 20 -9.02 -3.07 -23.00
CA SER A 20 -9.27 -4.52 -22.95
C SER A 20 -10.29 -5.01 -23.99
N GLY A 21 -10.32 -4.43 -25.19
CA GLY A 21 -11.23 -4.69 -26.32
C GLY A 21 -11.41 -6.16 -26.76
N ARG A 22 -10.81 -7.13 -26.07
CA ARG A 22 -10.88 -8.56 -26.32
C ARG A 22 -11.48 -9.40 -25.18
N ASP A 23 -11.58 -8.89 -23.94
CA ASP A 23 -12.08 -9.69 -22.80
C ASP A 23 -13.09 -8.91 -21.93
N THR A 24 -14.36 -9.28 -22.05
CA THR A 24 -15.46 -8.71 -21.25
C THR A 24 -15.31 -8.98 -19.76
N ALA A 25 -14.66 -10.07 -19.35
CA ALA A 25 -14.47 -10.40 -17.94
C ALA A 25 -13.50 -9.42 -17.27
N VAL A 26 -12.37 -9.12 -17.92
CA VAL A 26 -11.42 -8.11 -17.44
C VAL A 26 -12.06 -6.73 -17.38
N LYS A 27 -12.84 -6.34 -18.40
CA LYS A 27 -13.61 -5.08 -18.37
C LYS A 27 -14.52 -4.97 -17.16
N ASN A 28 -15.34 -6.00 -16.94
CA ASN A 28 -16.30 -6.03 -15.84
C ASN A 28 -15.59 -6.00 -14.48
N LEU A 29 -14.45 -6.68 -14.35
CA LEU A 29 -13.63 -6.69 -13.14
C LEU A 29 -13.08 -5.32 -12.77
N PHE A 30 -12.60 -4.54 -13.74
CA PHE A 30 -12.15 -3.17 -13.46
C PHE A 30 -13.34 -2.22 -13.26
N ALA A 31 -14.42 -2.41 -14.02
CA ALA A 31 -15.64 -1.62 -13.87
C ALA A 31 -16.35 -1.82 -12.52
N SER A 32 -16.23 -2.98 -11.88
CA SER A 32 -16.85 -3.24 -10.57
C SER A 32 -16.27 -2.38 -9.43
N LEU A 33 -15.08 -1.80 -9.63
CA LEU A 33 -14.48 -0.84 -8.70
C LEU A 33 -14.87 0.61 -8.98
N ASP A 34 -15.03 0.96 -10.26
CA ASP A 34 -15.19 2.36 -10.70
C ASP A 34 -16.66 2.72 -11.05
N GLY A 35 -17.60 1.76 -10.98
CA GLY A 35 -19.03 1.96 -11.21
C GLY A 35 -19.79 2.59 -10.04
N ASP A 36 -21.00 3.11 -10.32
CA ASP A 36 -21.87 3.78 -9.33
C ASP A 36 -22.30 2.83 -8.20
N GLU A 37 -22.62 1.57 -8.54
CA GLU A 37 -22.79 0.47 -7.58
C GLU A 37 -21.58 -0.46 -7.63
N LYS A 38 -20.74 -0.38 -6.61
CA LYS A 38 -19.52 -1.20 -6.52
C LYS A 38 -19.87 -2.63 -6.17
N ASP A 39 -19.53 -3.57 -7.05
CA ASP A 39 -19.72 -5.00 -6.82
C ASP A 39 -18.45 -5.63 -6.23
N VAL A 40 -18.23 -5.34 -4.95
CA VAL A 40 -17.04 -5.80 -4.21
C VAL A 40 -17.11 -7.30 -3.92
N ASP A 41 -18.32 -7.83 -3.74
CA ASP A 41 -18.51 -9.27 -3.49
C ASP A 41 -18.13 -10.07 -4.73
N TYR A 42 -18.56 -9.65 -5.93
CA TYR A 42 -18.10 -10.26 -7.19
C TYR A 42 -16.58 -10.23 -7.34
N LEU A 43 -15.93 -9.11 -6.98
CA LEU A 43 -14.48 -8.99 -7.04
C LEU A 43 -13.79 -9.95 -6.07
N LEU A 44 -14.23 -10.02 -4.82
CA LEU A 44 -13.66 -10.90 -3.81
C LEU A 44 -13.86 -12.38 -4.16
N GLU A 45 -15.06 -12.74 -4.63
CA GLU A 45 -15.33 -14.09 -5.13
C GLU A 45 -14.44 -14.44 -6.32
N THR A 46 -14.26 -13.51 -7.27
CA THR A 46 -13.39 -13.71 -8.42
C THR A 46 -11.94 -13.90 -8.00
N VAL A 47 -11.43 -13.09 -7.07
CA VAL A 47 -10.08 -13.25 -6.49
C VAL A 47 -9.95 -14.62 -5.83
N LYS A 48 -10.89 -14.99 -4.95
CA LYS A 48 -10.85 -16.27 -4.23
C LYS A 48 -10.91 -17.48 -5.17
N CYS A 49 -11.67 -17.41 -6.27
CA CYS A 49 -11.81 -18.52 -7.20
C CYS A 49 -10.65 -18.65 -8.20
N ARG A 50 -9.97 -17.54 -8.53
CA ARG A 50 -8.98 -17.51 -9.63
C ARG A 50 -7.54 -17.48 -9.14
N LEU A 51 -7.28 -16.96 -7.94
CA LEU A 51 -5.93 -16.87 -7.42
C LEU A 51 -5.43 -18.26 -6.97
N PRO A 52 -4.14 -18.60 -7.17
CA PRO A 52 -3.58 -19.84 -6.65
C PRO A 52 -3.73 -19.96 -5.12
N GLN A 53 -3.98 -21.16 -4.61
CA GLN A 53 -4.28 -21.38 -3.18
C GLN A 53 -3.19 -20.91 -2.22
N LYS A 54 -1.92 -20.96 -2.63
CA LYS A 54 -0.77 -20.52 -1.82
C LYS A 54 -0.42 -19.04 -2.01
N TRP A 55 -1.24 -18.29 -2.74
CA TRP A 55 -1.08 -16.86 -2.92
C TRP A 55 -2.05 -16.14 -1.99
N ASN A 56 -1.55 -15.14 -1.27
CA ASN A 56 -2.34 -14.33 -0.36
C ASN A 56 -2.29 -12.86 -0.81
N VAL A 57 -3.43 -12.19 -0.82
CA VAL A 57 -3.49 -10.75 -1.11
C VAL A 57 -3.72 -9.98 0.19
N VAL A 58 -2.81 -9.07 0.51
CA VAL A 58 -2.88 -8.23 1.71
C VAL A 58 -3.00 -6.77 1.28
N ALA A 59 -4.15 -6.17 1.58
CA ALA A 59 -4.40 -4.75 1.38
C ALA A 59 -4.07 -3.97 2.66
N ILE A 60 -3.31 -2.87 2.56
CA ILE A 60 -2.93 -2.05 3.72
C ILE A 60 -3.16 -0.58 3.40
N THR A 61 -3.90 0.12 4.27
CA THR A 61 -4.04 1.58 4.22
C THR A 61 -3.56 2.23 5.50
N LEU A 62 -3.18 3.50 5.39
CA LEU A 62 -2.98 4.38 6.53
C LEU A 62 -4.22 5.24 6.77
N CYS A 63 -4.80 5.16 7.96
CA CYS A 63 -5.91 6.01 8.38
C CYS A 63 -5.43 7.45 8.63
N PRO A 64 -6.30 8.47 8.42
CA PRO A 64 -5.97 9.86 8.74
C PRO A 64 -5.61 10.06 10.22
N THR A 65 -6.20 9.25 11.10
CA THR A 65 -5.97 9.21 12.54
C THR A 65 -4.65 8.54 12.94
N GLY A 66 -3.95 7.88 12.00
CA GLY A 66 -2.58 7.39 12.17
C GLY A 66 -2.44 5.88 12.37
N GLU A 67 -3.55 5.14 12.44
CA GLU A 67 -3.62 3.68 12.48
C GLU A 67 -3.39 3.07 11.09
N LEU A 68 -2.90 1.83 11.06
CA LEU A 68 -2.89 1.03 9.84
C LEU A 68 -4.10 0.12 9.82
N LEU A 69 -4.76 0.03 8.68
CA LEU A 69 -5.88 -0.88 8.48
C LEU A 69 -5.51 -1.88 7.37
N CYS A 70 -5.48 -3.15 7.75
CA CYS A 70 -5.06 -4.27 6.92
C CYS A 70 -6.25 -5.17 6.60
N ALA A 71 -6.33 -5.73 5.41
CA ALA A 71 -7.34 -6.72 5.04
C ALA A 71 -6.72 -7.81 4.18
N THR A 72 -7.19 -9.05 4.33
CA THR A 72 -6.79 -10.18 3.46
C THR A 72 -7.96 -10.61 2.57
N SER A 73 -7.66 -11.06 1.35
CA SER A 73 -8.66 -11.58 0.40
C SER A 73 -9.29 -12.91 0.84
N LEU A 74 -8.72 -13.62 1.81
CA LEU A 74 -9.13 -14.99 2.14
C LEU A 74 -10.26 -15.07 3.18
N GLU A 75 -10.32 -14.10 4.11
CA GLU A 75 -11.20 -14.19 5.29
C GLU A 75 -12.24 -13.06 5.39
N GLY A 76 -12.19 -12.04 4.52
CA GLY A 76 -13.09 -10.87 4.62
C GLY A 76 -12.92 -10.07 5.91
N THR A 77 -11.91 -10.39 6.72
CA THR A 77 -11.59 -9.75 8.00
C THR A 77 -10.63 -8.59 7.77
N ALA A 78 -10.98 -7.44 8.35
CA ALA A 78 -10.13 -6.26 8.39
C ALA A 78 -9.57 -6.07 9.80
N PHE A 79 -8.27 -5.84 9.90
CA PHE A 79 -7.51 -5.69 11.13
C PHE A 79 -7.04 -4.24 11.26
N CYS A 80 -7.37 -3.58 12.36
CA CYS A 80 -6.88 -2.25 12.68
C CYS A 80 -5.68 -2.36 13.64
N ILE A 81 -4.56 -1.76 13.26
CA ILE A 81 -3.32 -1.72 14.02
C ILE A 81 -3.18 -0.31 14.59
N PHE A 82 -3.38 -0.23 15.89
CA PHE A 82 -3.18 1.01 16.64
C PHE A 82 -1.69 1.18 16.97
N PRO A 83 -1.20 2.42 17.03
CA PRO A 83 0.08 2.70 17.67
C PRO A 83 0.07 2.14 19.11
N PRO A 84 1.11 1.43 19.56
CA PRO A 84 1.09 0.72 20.85
C PRO A 84 1.07 1.62 22.10
N ASP A 85 1.08 2.95 21.96
CA ASP A 85 1.02 3.89 23.09
C ASP A 85 -0.21 4.80 23.00
N ASP A 86 -0.91 4.98 24.12
CA ASP A 86 -2.07 5.88 24.32
C ASP A 86 -1.71 7.39 24.25
N ASP A 87 -0.46 7.70 23.90
CA ASP A 87 0.00 9.07 23.68
C ASP A 87 -0.52 9.56 22.32
N GLN A 88 -1.42 10.56 22.36
CA GLN A 88 -2.03 11.27 21.21
C GLN A 88 -1.03 11.87 20.18
N CYS A 89 0.27 11.67 20.38
CA CYS A 89 1.37 12.19 19.59
C CYS A 89 2.11 11.14 18.74
N ASN A 90 1.87 9.84 18.95
CA ASN A 90 2.56 8.77 18.23
C ASN A 90 1.67 8.24 17.11
N SER A 91 2.14 8.37 15.86
CA SER A 91 1.44 7.87 14.67
C SER A 91 2.43 7.16 13.76
N PHE A 92 1.93 6.20 12.97
CA PHE A 92 2.75 5.50 11.99
C PHE A 92 3.46 6.48 11.03
N ARG A 93 2.83 7.62 10.71
CA ARG A 93 3.44 8.71 9.94
C ARG A 93 4.71 9.26 10.58
N ARG A 94 4.64 9.60 11.86
CA ARG A 94 5.74 10.23 12.59
C ARG A 94 6.86 9.24 12.88
N ASP A 95 6.52 8.01 13.25
CA ASP A 95 7.51 7.05 13.74
C ASP A 95 8.19 6.28 12.61
N VAL A 96 7.52 6.15 11.45
CA VAL A 96 8.00 5.34 10.33
C VAL A 96 8.21 6.19 9.09
N LEU A 97 7.15 6.84 8.59
CA LEU A 97 7.20 7.51 7.29
C LEU A 97 8.14 8.73 7.29
N GLN A 98 8.08 9.59 8.30
CA GLN A 98 8.94 10.78 8.37
C GLN A 98 10.44 10.44 8.50
N PRO A 99 10.88 9.55 9.42
CA PRO A 99 12.26 9.10 9.46
C PRO A 99 12.71 8.43 8.16
N LEU A 100 11.84 7.65 7.52
CA LEU A 100 12.13 7.04 6.24
C LEU A 100 12.35 8.10 5.16
N ASP A 101 11.49 9.11 5.07
CA ASP A 101 11.61 10.22 4.11
C ASP A 101 12.94 10.96 4.28
N GLU A 102 13.39 11.19 5.51
CA GLU A 102 14.70 11.79 5.78
C GLU A 102 15.86 10.92 5.31
N ILE A 103 15.79 9.60 5.51
CA ILE A 103 16.82 8.66 5.09
C ILE A 103 16.88 8.61 3.56
N LEU A 104 15.73 8.49 2.90
CA LEU A 104 15.62 8.44 1.44
C LEU A 104 16.11 9.73 0.80
N GLU A 105 15.76 10.89 1.36
CA GLU A 105 16.22 12.18 0.83
C GLU A 105 17.73 12.35 1.00
N LYS A 106 18.30 11.98 2.15
CA LYS A 106 19.77 11.97 2.34
C LYS A 106 20.47 11.03 1.35
N ASN A 107 19.91 9.84 1.11
CA ASN A 107 20.45 8.91 0.13
C ASN A 107 20.41 9.48 -1.30
N ARG A 108 19.29 10.13 -1.67
CA ARG A 108 19.13 10.76 -2.98
C ARG A 108 20.11 11.91 -3.18
N LEU A 109 20.26 12.78 -2.18
CA LEU A 109 21.20 13.91 -2.24
C LEU A 109 22.66 13.45 -2.40
N GLN A 110 23.03 12.31 -1.82
CA GLN A 110 24.35 11.72 -2.02
C GLN A 110 24.59 11.22 -3.45
N LEU A 111 23.54 10.87 -4.19
CA LEU A 111 23.63 10.40 -5.57
C LEU A 111 23.43 11.55 -6.59
N SER A 112 22.82 12.65 -6.16
CA SER A 112 22.55 13.81 -7.01
C SER A 112 23.84 14.45 -7.52
N GLY A 113 23.97 14.54 -8.84
CA GLY A 113 25.14 15.17 -9.49
C GLY A 113 26.43 14.33 -9.43
N LEU A 114 26.37 13.08 -8.96
CA LEU A 114 27.47 12.13 -9.10
C LEU A 114 27.33 11.38 -10.43
N ASP A 115 27.97 11.87 -11.47
CA ASP A 115 28.20 11.11 -12.70
C ASP A 115 29.55 10.36 -12.63
N ALA A 116 29.83 9.57 -13.67
CA ALA A 116 31.06 8.79 -13.75
C ALA A 116 32.33 9.67 -13.70
N GLU A 117 32.25 10.91 -14.20
CA GLU A 117 33.37 11.86 -14.22
C GLU A 117 33.60 12.45 -12.83
N ALA A 118 32.55 12.93 -12.16
CA ALA A 118 32.56 13.42 -10.79
C ALA A 118 33.05 12.32 -9.82
N ALA A 119 32.60 11.08 -9.98
CA ALA A 119 33.05 9.95 -9.18
C ALA A 119 34.53 9.57 -9.44
N SER A 120 35.03 9.76 -10.67
CA SER A 120 36.45 9.54 -10.99
C SER A 120 37.36 10.57 -10.32
N ASN A 121 36.89 11.81 -10.21
CA ASN A 121 37.60 12.94 -9.59
C ASN A 121 37.47 12.97 -8.05
N TYR A 122 36.77 12.00 -7.46
CA TYR A 122 36.61 11.88 -6.02
C TYR A 122 37.92 11.44 -5.35
N GLY A 123 38.55 12.35 -4.59
CA GLY A 123 39.76 12.04 -3.83
C GLY A 123 39.51 10.94 -2.77
N ASN A 124 40.56 10.19 -2.40
CA ASN A 124 40.44 9.02 -1.50
C ASN A 124 39.74 9.32 -0.16
N LYS A 125 39.98 10.50 0.43
CA LYS A 125 39.30 10.93 1.67
C LYS A 125 37.79 11.13 1.47
N ASN A 126 37.40 11.74 0.35
CA ASN A 126 35.99 11.95 0.02
C ASN A 126 35.30 10.61 -0.29
N LYS A 127 36.00 9.68 -0.94
CA LYS A 127 35.50 8.31 -1.18
C LYS A 127 35.24 7.58 0.13
N HIS A 128 36.18 7.64 1.07
CA HIS A 128 36.01 7.04 2.39
C HIS A 128 34.78 7.60 3.11
N LYS A 129 34.68 8.93 3.20
CA LYS A 129 33.54 9.60 3.83
C LYS A 129 32.21 9.24 3.15
N TRP A 130 32.17 9.20 1.82
CA TRP A 130 30.97 8.82 1.08
C TRP A 130 30.52 7.40 1.41
N TRP A 131 31.45 6.44 1.50
CA TRP A 131 31.14 5.07 1.91
C TRP A 131 30.72 4.98 3.39
N GLU A 132 31.37 5.72 4.29
CA GLU A 132 30.98 5.81 5.70
C GLU A 132 29.54 6.34 5.86
N ASP A 133 29.22 7.44 5.19
CA ASP A 133 27.89 8.04 5.26
C ASP A 133 26.83 7.08 4.69
N ARG A 134 27.13 6.32 3.63
CA ARG A 134 26.22 5.30 3.08
C ARG A 134 26.04 4.11 4.00
N ALA A 135 27.11 3.62 4.63
CA ALA A 135 27.03 2.56 5.63
C ALA A 135 26.17 2.99 6.83
N LEU A 136 26.27 4.26 7.23
CA LEU A 136 25.40 4.84 8.25
C LEU A 136 23.93 4.90 7.81
N LEU A 137 23.64 5.33 6.58
CA LEU A 137 22.27 5.32 6.05
C LEU A 137 21.69 3.90 5.97
N ASN A 138 22.50 2.92 5.54
CA ASN A 138 22.11 1.51 5.53
C ASN A 138 21.77 0.99 6.93
N SER A 139 22.58 1.35 7.93
CA SER A 139 22.32 0.96 9.32
C SER A 139 21.05 1.61 9.86
N LYS A 140 20.77 2.87 9.48
CA LYS A 140 19.56 3.59 9.89
C LYS A 140 18.28 3.01 9.30
N ILE A 141 18.29 2.60 8.02
CA ILE A 141 17.11 1.95 7.43
C ILE A 141 16.87 0.58 8.06
N GLU A 142 17.93 -0.20 8.31
CA GLU A 142 17.82 -1.48 9.01
C GLU A 142 17.23 -1.32 10.42
N GLU A 143 17.73 -0.36 11.20
CA GLU A 143 17.21 -0.06 12.54
C GLU A 143 15.74 0.40 12.49
N LEU A 144 15.38 1.24 11.52
CA LEU A 144 14.02 1.71 11.34
C LEU A 144 13.06 0.55 11.04
N LEU A 145 13.44 -0.37 10.14
CA LEU A 145 12.61 -1.53 9.80
C LEU A 145 12.45 -2.47 10.99
N LYS A 146 13.52 -2.76 11.74
CA LYS A 146 13.43 -3.60 12.95
C LYS A 146 12.51 -2.98 14.01
N LYS A 147 12.66 -1.70 14.31
CA LYS A 147 11.78 -0.99 15.25
C LYS A 147 10.33 -0.96 14.78
N THR A 148 10.12 -0.76 13.48
CA THR A 148 8.78 -0.76 12.89
C THR A 148 8.14 -2.14 13.01
N GLU A 149 8.91 -3.21 12.74
CA GLU A 149 8.44 -4.57 12.92
C GLU A 149 8.08 -4.85 14.37
N GLU A 150 9.01 -4.67 15.30
CA GLU A 150 8.79 -4.90 16.73
C GLU A 150 7.57 -4.15 17.27
N ARG A 151 7.36 -2.90 16.81
CA ARG A 151 6.33 -2.00 17.30
C ARG A 151 4.96 -2.24 16.69
N PHE A 152 4.87 -2.46 15.37
CA PHE A 152 3.59 -2.51 14.64
C PHE A 152 3.25 -3.90 14.11
N PHE A 153 4.26 -4.73 13.80
CA PHE A 153 4.09 -5.98 13.04
C PHE A 153 4.52 -7.24 13.81
N GLY A 154 5.11 -7.08 15.00
CA GLY A 154 5.68 -8.17 15.80
C GLY A 154 4.65 -9.05 16.50
N SER A 155 3.36 -8.69 16.45
CA SER A 155 2.31 -9.54 17.01
C SER A 155 2.07 -10.76 16.12
N ALA A 156 1.94 -11.94 16.72
CA ALA A 156 1.61 -13.17 15.98
C ALA A 156 0.30 -13.05 15.18
N LYS A 157 -0.65 -12.23 15.66
CA LYS A 157 -1.90 -11.93 14.97
C LYS A 157 -1.69 -11.14 13.68
N PHE A 158 -0.73 -10.22 13.64
CA PHE A 158 -0.38 -9.52 12.41
C PHE A 158 0.27 -10.47 11.40
N GLN A 159 1.20 -11.32 11.87
CA GLN A 159 1.85 -12.29 10.99
C GLN A 159 0.83 -13.27 10.35
N GLN A 160 -0.25 -13.62 11.05
CA GLN A 160 -1.34 -14.43 10.49
C GLN A 160 -2.06 -13.77 9.30
N ILE A 161 -2.03 -12.43 9.17
CA ILE A 161 -2.59 -11.72 8.01
C ILE A 161 -1.82 -12.06 6.74
N PHE A 162 -0.50 -12.23 6.86
CA PHE A 162 0.42 -12.54 5.77
C PHE A 162 0.48 -14.05 5.52
N PHE A 163 0.42 -14.83 6.60
CA PHE A 163 0.52 -16.29 6.60
C PHE A 163 -0.73 -16.94 7.25
N PRO A 164 -1.88 -16.94 6.56
CA PRO A 164 -3.09 -17.59 7.07
C PRO A 164 -2.84 -19.10 7.25
N LEU A 165 -3.23 -19.64 8.41
CA LEU A 165 -3.05 -21.06 8.73
C LEU A 165 -3.94 -21.94 7.83
N ALA A 166 -3.35 -22.95 7.20
CA ALA A 166 -4.01 -23.80 6.21
C ALA A 166 -5.01 -24.86 6.78
N ASP A 167 -5.44 -24.77 8.03
CA ASP A 167 -6.16 -25.86 8.70
C ASP A 167 -7.56 -25.46 9.21
N GLU A 168 -8.60 -25.94 8.53
CA GLU A 168 -10.02 -25.76 8.89
C GLU A 168 -10.41 -26.50 10.19
N SER A 169 -9.57 -27.39 10.72
CA SER A 169 -9.92 -28.24 11.88
C SER A 169 -9.85 -27.56 13.25
N ILE A 170 -9.25 -26.36 13.35
CA ILE A 170 -9.04 -25.64 14.62
C ILE A 170 -10.11 -24.54 14.86
N MET A 171 -11.14 -24.46 14.00
CA MET A 171 -12.19 -23.44 14.11
C MET A 171 -13.14 -23.66 15.30
N SER A 172 -13.29 -24.89 15.83
CA SER A 172 -14.29 -25.17 16.88
C SER A 172 -13.78 -24.97 18.32
N GLU A 173 -12.48 -24.86 18.54
CA GLU A 173 -11.91 -24.73 19.90
C GLU A 173 -11.46 -23.31 20.24
N ARG A 174 -11.60 -22.36 19.30
CA ARG A 174 -11.03 -21.00 19.44
C ARG A 174 -12.02 -19.87 19.61
N GLU A 175 -13.33 -20.11 19.57
CA GLU A 175 -14.32 -19.06 19.93
C GLU A 175 -14.09 -18.52 21.36
N ASP A 176 -13.50 -19.32 22.26
CA ASP A 176 -13.28 -18.94 23.66
C ASP A 176 -12.04 -18.04 23.91
N VAL A 177 -11.16 -17.84 22.92
CA VAL A 177 -9.90 -17.06 23.07
C VAL A 177 -9.94 -15.70 22.34
N ILE A 178 -11.07 -15.36 21.72
CA ILE A 178 -11.26 -14.13 20.90
C ILE A 178 -11.51 -12.87 21.77
N HIS A 179 -11.42 -12.95 23.09
CA HIS A 179 -11.85 -11.84 23.94
C HIS A 179 -10.81 -10.72 24.22
N ASP A 180 -9.57 -10.84 23.75
CA ASP A 180 -8.46 -9.96 24.18
C ASP A 180 -7.88 -9.03 23.09
N LEU A 181 -8.61 -8.83 21.99
CA LEU A 181 -8.54 -7.58 21.23
C LEU A 181 -9.97 -7.08 21.13
N GLU A 182 -10.22 -5.82 21.45
CA GLU A 182 -11.51 -5.18 21.17
C GLU A 182 -11.72 -5.13 19.65
N VAL A 183 -12.16 -6.24 19.05
CA VAL A 183 -12.72 -6.31 17.71
C VAL A 183 -14.09 -5.64 17.78
N ARG A 184 -14.08 -4.32 17.89
CA ARG A 184 -15.27 -3.51 17.62
C ARG A 184 -15.46 -3.55 16.12
N ASN A 185 -16.69 -3.75 15.67
CA ASN A 185 -17.08 -3.71 14.26
C ASN A 185 -16.74 -2.31 13.68
N LEU A 186 -15.48 -2.14 13.27
CA LEU A 186 -14.88 -0.89 12.81
C LEU A 186 -15.06 -0.73 11.30
N ALA A 187 -15.42 -1.80 10.59
CA ALA A 187 -15.79 -1.75 9.18
C ALA A 187 -16.98 -0.81 8.96
N SER A 188 -18.02 -0.88 9.80
CA SER A 188 -19.17 0.02 9.71
C SER A 188 -18.82 1.48 10.03
N LYS A 189 -17.89 1.72 10.97
CA LYS A 189 -17.40 3.08 11.28
C LYS A 189 -16.50 3.64 10.18
N PHE A 190 -15.71 2.78 9.53
CA PHE A 190 -14.86 3.16 8.41
C PHE A 190 -15.69 3.45 7.16
N ASP A 191 -16.71 2.65 6.89
CA ASP A 191 -17.67 2.90 5.82
C ASP A 191 -18.55 4.13 6.13
N GLU A 192 -18.91 4.39 7.39
CA GLU A 192 -19.54 5.66 7.81
C GLU A 192 -18.66 6.89 7.55
N VAL A 193 -17.34 6.79 7.74
CA VAL A 193 -16.39 7.89 7.46
C VAL A 193 -16.15 8.05 5.95
N CYS A 194 -16.20 6.97 5.18
CA CYS A 194 -15.97 6.98 3.73
C CYS A 194 -17.24 7.30 2.92
N ASN A 195 -18.43 6.98 3.41
CA ASN A 195 -19.72 7.18 2.72
C ASN A 195 -20.44 8.48 3.13
N VAL A 196 -19.75 9.48 3.69
CA VAL A 196 -20.35 10.82 3.89
C VAL A 196 -20.38 11.59 2.57
N ALA A 197 -21.14 11.05 1.61
CA ALA A 197 -21.72 11.76 0.50
C ALA A 197 -22.98 10.99 0.10
N GLU A 198 -23.99 11.03 0.97
CA GLU A 198 -25.38 11.30 0.62
C GLU A 198 -26.24 11.17 1.89
N ASP A 199 -26.71 12.34 2.34
CA ASP A 199 -27.96 12.53 3.04
C ASP A 199 -28.22 11.81 4.38
N HIS A 200 -27.40 12.07 5.41
CA HIS A 200 -27.88 12.06 6.80
C HIS A 200 -27.11 13.09 7.65
N THR A 201 -27.76 14.20 7.99
CA THR A 201 -27.32 15.07 9.08
C THR A 201 -27.45 14.30 10.41
N PRO A 202 -26.38 14.15 11.22
CA PRO A 202 -26.53 13.65 12.58
C PRO A 202 -27.47 14.61 13.35
N PRO A 203 -28.27 14.13 14.32
CA PRO A 203 -29.34 14.94 14.92
C PRO A 203 -28.77 16.27 15.39
N ALA A 204 -29.16 17.32 14.67
CA ALA A 204 -28.54 18.62 14.79
C ALA A 204 -28.75 19.12 16.21
N ILE A 205 -27.66 19.40 16.93
CA ILE A 205 -27.71 20.45 17.93
C ILE A 205 -28.07 21.70 17.13
N ASP A 206 -29.26 22.25 17.32
CA ASP A 206 -29.73 23.44 16.60
C ASP A 206 -28.83 24.62 17.00
N ILE A 207 -27.79 24.86 16.18
CA ILE A 207 -26.79 25.89 16.43
C ILE A 207 -27.44 27.28 16.35
N ASP A 208 -28.47 27.44 15.50
CA ASP A 208 -29.21 28.69 15.33
C ASP A 208 -30.02 29.02 16.60
N GLU A 209 -30.58 28.00 17.27
CA GLU A 209 -31.23 28.16 18.58
C GLU A 209 -30.24 28.71 19.63
N ILE A 210 -29.04 28.13 19.71
CA ILE A 210 -27.99 28.54 20.68
C ILE A 210 -27.45 29.94 20.33
N GLU A 211 -27.42 30.31 19.04
CA GLU A 211 -26.94 31.60 18.61
C GLU A 211 -27.86 32.75 19.05
N GLY A 212 -29.17 32.49 19.12
CA GLY A 212 -30.22 33.42 19.57
C GLY A 212 -30.35 33.60 21.09
N MET A 213 -29.84 32.67 21.91
CA MET A 213 -30.04 32.69 23.36
C MET A 213 -29.42 33.91 24.05
N ARG A 214 -30.07 34.42 25.11
CA ARG A 214 -29.48 35.47 25.97
C ARG A 214 -28.53 34.83 26.98
N VAL A 215 -27.67 35.65 27.59
CA VAL A 215 -26.68 35.19 28.58
C VAL A 215 -27.32 34.49 29.79
N VAL A 216 -28.55 34.86 30.15
CA VAL A 216 -29.30 34.21 31.23
C VAL A 216 -29.73 32.81 30.82
N ASP A 217 -30.35 32.69 29.63
CA ASP A 217 -30.83 31.42 29.08
C ASP A 217 -29.66 30.43 28.83
N LEU A 218 -28.49 30.92 28.40
CA LEU A 218 -27.27 30.12 28.24
C LEU A 218 -26.75 29.55 29.57
N LYS A 219 -26.81 30.32 30.66
CA LYS A 219 -26.36 29.87 31.98
C LYS A 219 -27.30 28.84 32.58
N GLU A 220 -28.61 29.04 32.42
CA GLU A 220 -29.62 28.05 32.82
C GLU A 220 -29.46 26.73 32.05
N ALA A 221 -29.19 26.80 30.74
CA ALA A 221 -28.94 25.62 29.91
C ALA A 221 -27.65 24.88 30.30
N LEU A 222 -26.58 25.58 30.68
CA LEU A 222 -25.34 24.98 31.19
C LEU A 222 -25.57 24.30 32.55
N GLU A 223 -26.34 24.92 33.44
CA GLU A 223 -26.72 24.32 34.74
C GLU A 223 -27.57 23.05 34.54
N ALA A 224 -28.51 23.08 33.58
CA ALA A 224 -29.27 21.89 33.19
C ALA A 224 -28.40 20.78 32.58
N CYS A 225 -27.26 21.15 31.97
CA CYS A 225 -26.26 20.19 31.49
C CYS A 225 -25.34 19.65 32.62
N GLY A 226 -25.50 20.13 33.86
CA GLY A 226 -24.71 19.71 35.02
C GLY A 226 -23.40 20.48 35.20
N VAL A 227 -23.21 21.59 34.49
CA VAL A 227 -22.00 22.44 34.61
C VAL A 227 -22.15 23.35 35.82
N GLU A 228 -21.14 23.36 36.69
CA GLU A 228 -21.20 24.17 37.90
C GLU A 228 -20.86 25.65 37.64
N LYS A 229 -21.52 26.56 38.36
CA LYS A 229 -21.34 28.03 38.27
C LYS A 229 -19.89 28.52 38.31
N ARG A 230 -19.02 27.77 38.99
CA ARG A 230 -17.58 28.08 39.08
C ARG A 230 -16.84 27.91 37.74
N GLN A 231 -17.31 27.03 36.85
CA GLN A 231 -16.64 26.68 35.59
C GLN A 231 -16.83 27.73 34.49
N TYR A 232 -17.91 28.52 34.53
CA TYR A 232 -18.18 29.59 33.57
C TYR A 232 -18.24 30.98 34.22
N ARG A 233 -17.67 31.12 35.43
CA ARG A 233 -17.64 32.39 36.17
C ARG A 233 -16.71 33.37 35.45
N GLY A 234 -17.29 34.41 34.85
CA GLY A 234 -16.55 35.45 34.12
C GLY A 234 -16.53 35.27 32.60
N PHE A 235 -17.17 34.21 32.08
CA PHE A 235 -17.22 33.96 30.64
C PHE A 235 -18.13 34.95 29.93
N ARG A 236 -17.71 35.38 28.74
CA ARG A 236 -18.48 36.23 27.82
C ARG A 236 -19.51 35.38 27.07
N LYS A 237 -20.49 36.04 26.43
CA LYS A 237 -21.59 35.36 25.72
C LYS A 237 -21.11 34.34 24.69
N ALA A 238 -20.03 34.62 23.96
CA ALA A 238 -19.46 33.70 22.97
C ALA A 238 -18.90 32.43 23.62
N GLU A 239 -18.13 32.57 24.70
CA GLU A 239 -17.52 31.45 25.45
C GLU A 239 -18.59 30.58 26.13
N LEU A 240 -19.70 31.18 26.57
CA LEU A 240 -20.85 30.43 27.12
C LEU A 240 -21.57 29.59 26.04
N LYS A 241 -21.65 30.09 24.80
CA LYS A 241 -22.24 29.34 23.68
C LYS A 241 -21.38 28.13 23.33
N GLU A 242 -20.08 28.34 23.21
CA GLU A 242 -19.12 27.29 22.86
C GLU A 242 -19.10 26.19 23.91
N LEU A 243 -19.09 26.55 25.20
CA LEU A 243 -19.17 25.60 26.30
C LEU A 243 -20.49 24.81 26.31
N LEU A 244 -21.61 25.45 25.95
CA LEU A 244 -22.92 24.77 25.92
C LEU A 244 -23.02 23.78 24.76
N VAL A 245 -22.47 24.10 23.59
CA VAL A 245 -22.38 23.20 22.44
C VAL A 245 -21.56 21.97 22.80
N GLU A 246 -20.41 22.17 23.44
CA GLU A 246 -19.50 21.10 23.85
C GLU A 246 -20.15 20.15 24.87
N GLU A 247 -20.85 20.69 25.88
CA GLU A 247 -21.50 19.87 26.90
C GLU A 247 -22.75 19.14 26.38
N ARG A 248 -23.54 19.77 25.49
CA ARG A 248 -24.64 19.07 24.79
C ARG A 248 -24.10 17.92 23.94
N ARG A 249 -22.96 18.09 23.27
CA ARG A 249 -22.29 17.05 22.48
C ARG A 249 -21.83 15.87 23.34
N LYS A 250 -21.27 16.14 24.52
CA LYS A 250 -20.88 15.11 25.51
C LYS A 250 -22.07 14.30 26.02
N GLN A 251 -23.22 14.94 26.27
CA GLN A 251 -24.41 14.25 26.73
C GLN A 251 -25.02 13.33 25.66
N THR A 252 -25.03 13.76 24.39
CA THR A 252 -25.47 12.92 23.26
C THR A 252 -24.59 11.67 23.13
N ASN A 253 -23.27 11.84 23.25
CA ASN A 253 -22.32 10.71 23.23
C ASN A 253 -22.48 9.78 24.44
N LYS A 254 -22.84 10.29 25.61
CA LYS A 254 -23.06 9.48 26.81
C LYS A 254 -24.36 8.67 26.73
N ARG A 255 -25.43 9.22 26.15
CA ARG A 255 -26.70 8.51 25.93
C ARG A 255 -26.55 7.32 24.96
N ASN A 256 -25.74 7.47 23.92
CA ASN A 256 -25.46 6.39 22.96
C ASN A 256 -24.62 5.24 23.55
N ASN A 257 -23.89 5.48 24.64
CA ASN A 257 -23.00 4.50 25.27
C ASN A 257 -23.67 3.68 26.40
N VAL A 258 -24.87 4.09 26.86
CA VAL A 258 -25.60 3.41 27.95
C VAL A 258 -26.53 2.31 27.44
N ASN A 259 -26.99 2.36 26.19
CA ASN A 259 -27.88 1.34 25.61
C ASN A 259 -27.20 0.03 25.19
N GLY A 260 -25.90 -0.17 25.48
CA GLY A 260 -25.11 -1.32 25.01
C GLY A 260 -24.40 -2.14 26.10
N LYS A 261 -24.77 -2.00 27.37
CA LYS A 261 -24.11 -2.73 28.49
C LYS A 261 -25.12 -3.23 29.51
N ASP A 262 -25.61 -4.46 29.31
CA ASP A 262 -26.11 -5.44 30.29
C ASP A 262 -26.15 -6.75 29.46
N GLU A 263 -25.35 -7.81 29.65
CA GLU A 263 -24.99 -8.56 30.84
C GLU A 263 -23.59 -9.19 30.68
N ALA A 264 -22.73 -9.07 31.70
CA ALA A 264 -21.59 -9.98 31.88
C ALA A 264 -21.22 -10.10 33.37
N SER A 265 -21.24 -11.34 33.88
CA SER A 265 -20.58 -11.78 35.11
C SER A 265 -20.07 -13.20 34.80
N SER A 266 -18.89 -13.69 35.16
CA SER A 266 -17.91 -13.26 36.17
C SER A 266 -16.65 -14.16 36.11
N LYS A 267 -15.52 -13.60 36.59
CA LYS A 267 -14.30 -14.21 37.21
C LYS A 267 -13.17 -14.86 36.38
N PRO A 268 -11.89 -14.76 36.85
CA PRO A 268 -10.68 -15.10 36.11
C PRO A 268 -10.12 -16.50 36.46
N ILE A 269 -9.55 -17.20 35.49
CA ILE A 269 -8.75 -18.43 35.72
C ILE A 269 -7.44 -18.35 34.93
N ALA A 270 -6.40 -18.87 35.57
CA ALA A 270 -4.97 -18.73 35.31
C ALA A 270 -4.47 -19.34 33.99
N SER A 271 -3.33 -18.79 33.54
CA SER A 271 -2.48 -19.24 32.45
C SER A 271 -1.90 -20.65 32.66
N PRO A 272 -1.64 -21.38 31.56
CA PRO A 272 -0.42 -22.18 31.49
C PRO A 272 0.39 -21.93 30.21
N GLN A 273 1.70 -22.01 30.40
CA GLN A 273 2.75 -22.07 29.39
C GLN A 273 2.77 -23.45 28.69
N ILE A 274 3.43 -23.54 27.51
CA ILE A 274 4.52 -24.50 27.18
C ILE A 274 4.52 -25.03 25.70
N GLU A 275 5.72 -24.94 25.10
CA GLU A 275 6.42 -25.78 24.08
C GLU A 275 6.06 -25.84 22.57
N ASN A 276 7.02 -25.28 21.80
CA ASN A 276 7.81 -25.92 20.72
C ASN A 276 7.36 -27.30 20.22
N TYR A 277 6.95 -27.36 18.95
CA TYR A 277 7.05 -28.58 18.13
C TYR A 277 7.63 -28.25 16.74
N SER A 278 8.93 -28.48 16.62
CA SER A 278 9.55 -28.79 15.33
C SER A 278 9.21 -30.23 14.94
N SER A 279 9.16 -30.49 13.63
CA SER A 279 9.23 -31.81 12.97
C SER A 279 7.90 -32.46 12.58
N SER A 280 7.53 -32.27 11.31
CA SER A 280 7.01 -33.34 10.46
C SER A 280 7.27 -33.02 8.98
N ALA A 281 8.52 -32.69 8.67
CA ALA A 281 9.01 -32.69 7.29
C ALA A 281 9.37 -34.14 6.92
N SER A 282 8.43 -34.86 6.31
CA SER A 282 8.68 -35.86 5.26
C SER A 282 7.42 -36.67 5.04
N LEU A 283 6.80 -36.45 3.88
CA LEU A 283 6.18 -37.44 2.98
C LEU A 283 5.25 -36.68 2.03
N LEU A 284 5.32 -37.01 0.74
CA LEU A 284 4.59 -36.45 -0.42
C LEU A 284 5.38 -35.44 -1.26
N GLU A 285 6.44 -35.95 -1.92
CA GLU A 285 6.91 -35.38 -3.18
C GLU A 285 5.88 -35.71 -4.29
N HIS A 286 5.68 -34.76 -5.21
CA HIS A 286 4.85 -34.77 -6.44
C HIS A 286 3.54 -33.95 -6.41
N GLN A 287 3.55 -32.75 -5.81
CA GLN A 287 2.66 -31.65 -6.21
C GLN A 287 3.49 -30.38 -6.41
N GLU A 288 3.08 -29.56 -7.37
CA GLU A 288 3.77 -28.38 -7.90
C GLU A 288 4.52 -27.56 -6.85
N ASN A 289 5.71 -27.10 -7.23
CA ASN A 289 6.62 -26.24 -6.48
C ASN A 289 6.01 -24.84 -6.28
N SER A 290 4.84 -24.76 -5.66
CA SER A 290 4.14 -23.52 -5.40
C SER A 290 4.68 -22.98 -4.08
N SER A 291 5.63 -22.06 -4.20
CA SER A 291 6.07 -21.21 -3.10
C SER A 291 4.94 -20.29 -2.64
N GLU A 292 4.94 -19.93 -1.37
CA GLU A 292 4.03 -18.91 -0.84
C GLU A 292 4.34 -17.56 -1.49
N VAL A 293 3.30 -16.87 -1.98
CA VAL A 293 3.39 -15.55 -2.61
C VAL A 293 2.46 -14.59 -1.89
N ILE A 294 2.98 -13.42 -1.55
CA ILE A 294 2.21 -12.34 -0.93
C ILE A 294 2.10 -11.19 -1.93
N LEU A 295 0.86 -10.85 -2.27
CA LEU A 295 0.52 -9.73 -3.13
C LEU A 295 0.06 -8.55 -2.27
N LEU A 296 0.86 -7.49 -2.21
CA LEU A 296 0.54 -6.29 -1.45
C LEU A 296 -0.25 -5.30 -2.31
N VAL A 297 -1.40 -4.86 -1.81
CA VAL A 297 -2.14 -3.70 -2.33
C VAL A 297 -2.02 -2.58 -1.31
N LEU A 298 -1.20 -1.58 -1.60
CA LEU A 298 -0.82 -0.57 -0.63
C LEU A 298 -1.48 0.77 -0.94
N ASP A 299 -1.83 1.49 0.12
CA ASP A 299 -2.11 2.92 0.05
C ASP A 299 -0.88 3.70 -0.44
N GLU A 300 -1.14 4.82 -1.11
CA GLU A 300 -0.14 5.71 -1.70
C GLU A 300 1.01 6.08 -0.77
N SER A 301 0.69 6.30 0.51
CA SER A 301 1.64 6.74 1.52
C SER A 301 2.59 5.62 1.95
N LEU A 302 2.22 4.37 1.69
CA LEU A 302 2.92 3.17 2.13
C LEU A 302 3.83 2.58 1.04
N HIS A 303 3.73 3.02 -0.22
CA HIS A 303 4.57 2.52 -1.31
C HIS A 303 6.06 2.82 -1.14
N ARG A 304 6.43 3.88 -0.41
CA ARG A 304 7.84 4.20 -0.14
C ARG A 304 8.51 3.27 0.87
N ILE A 305 7.74 2.53 1.66
CA ILE A 305 8.28 1.55 2.61
C ILE A 305 8.80 0.34 1.82
N PRO A 306 10.02 -0.15 2.09
CA PRO A 306 10.52 -1.39 1.49
C PRO A 306 9.94 -2.59 2.24
N TRP A 307 8.65 -2.87 2.05
CA TRP A 307 7.94 -3.96 2.75
C TRP A 307 8.65 -5.31 2.62
N GLU A 308 9.18 -5.57 1.43
CA GLU A 308 9.91 -6.80 1.08
C GLU A 308 11.23 -6.96 1.87
N SER A 309 11.68 -5.91 2.55
CA SER A 309 12.89 -5.91 3.38
C SER A 309 12.61 -6.06 4.88
N PHE A 310 11.35 -6.25 5.29
CA PHE A 310 11.06 -6.61 6.67
C PHE A 310 11.53 -8.05 6.98
N PRO A 311 12.20 -8.28 8.14
CA PRO A 311 12.59 -9.62 8.57
C PRO A 311 11.49 -10.68 8.51
N PHE A 312 10.25 -10.36 8.89
CA PHE A 312 9.14 -11.33 8.81
C PHE A 312 8.73 -11.73 7.38
N LEU A 313 9.23 -11.05 6.35
CA LEU A 313 8.97 -11.33 4.93
C LEU A 313 10.22 -11.82 4.17
N SER A 314 11.38 -11.96 4.83
CA SER A 314 12.66 -12.17 4.13
C SER A 314 12.74 -13.45 3.30
N GLU A 315 12.01 -14.49 3.70
CA GLU A 315 11.97 -15.79 3.04
C GLU A 315 10.75 -15.98 2.13
N THR A 316 9.94 -14.93 1.93
CA THR A 316 8.68 -15.00 1.17
C THR A 316 8.79 -14.22 -0.14
N VAL A 317 8.14 -14.71 -1.19
CA VAL A 317 8.01 -13.93 -2.44
C VAL A 317 6.94 -12.88 -2.22
N VAL A 318 7.34 -11.61 -2.22
CA VAL A 318 6.44 -10.48 -2.06
C VAL A 318 6.41 -9.66 -3.35
N CYS A 319 5.22 -9.42 -3.88
CA CYS A 319 5.00 -8.55 -5.02
C CYS A 319 3.97 -7.48 -4.65
N ARG A 320 3.97 -6.37 -5.40
CA ARG A 320 3.00 -5.29 -5.21
C ARG A 320 2.08 -5.21 -6.42
N LEU A 321 0.82 -4.92 -6.15
CA LEU A 321 -0.18 -4.68 -7.17
C LEU A 321 -0.81 -3.29 -6.94
N PRO A 322 -1.15 -2.57 -8.01
CA PRO A 322 -1.86 -1.31 -7.87
C PRO A 322 -3.24 -1.50 -7.23
N SER A 323 -3.93 -2.60 -7.59
CA SER A 323 -5.31 -2.91 -7.21
C SER A 323 -5.58 -4.43 -7.19
N LEU A 324 -6.68 -4.86 -6.56
CA LEU A 324 -7.10 -6.27 -6.60
C LEU A 324 -7.35 -6.81 -8.02
N PRO A 325 -8.03 -6.09 -8.94
CA PRO A 325 -8.18 -6.55 -10.31
C PRO A 325 -6.88 -6.97 -11.01
N PHE A 326 -5.76 -6.28 -10.74
CA PHE A 326 -4.46 -6.65 -11.32
C PHE A 326 -3.95 -8.02 -10.85
N ALA A 327 -4.45 -8.56 -9.72
CA ALA A 327 -4.08 -9.89 -9.24
C ALA A 327 -4.62 -11.01 -10.13
N VAL A 328 -5.82 -10.83 -10.70
CA VAL A 328 -6.53 -11.86 -11.45
C VAL A 328 -6.66 -11.56 -12.94
N ALA A 329 -6.53 -10.31 -13.37
CA ALA A 329 -6.65 -9.96 -14.78
C ALA A 329 -5.71 -10.77 -15.70
N PRO A 330 -4.40 -10.96 -15.37
CA PRO A 330 -3.53 -11.81 -16.19
C PRO A 330 -4.00 -13.26 -16.25
N LEU A 331 -4.55 -13.78 -15.15
CA LEU A 331 -5.09 -15.14 -15.07
C LEU A 331 -6.36 -15.29 -15.90
N LEU A 332 -7.22 -14.26 -15.96
CA LEU A 332 -8.40 -14.28 -16.83
C LEU A 332 -8.00 -14.32 -18.31
N ILE A 333 -7.04 -13.49 -18.70
CA ILE A 333 -6.51 -13.43 -20.07
C ILE A 333 -5.89 -14.76 -20.49
N GLN A 334 -5.20 -15.44 -19.57
CA GLN A 334 -4.49 -16.71 -19.80
C GLN A 334 -5.31 -17.94 -19.39
N GLU A 335 -6.64 -17.82 -19.26
CA GLU A 335 -7.57 -18.91 -18.93
C GLU A 335 -7.19 -19.73 -17.68
N GLY A 336 -6.71 -19.05 -16.64
CA GLY A 336 -6.32 -19.61 -15.35
C GLY A 336 -4.85 -20.04 -15.27
N LYS A 337 -4.06 -19.85 -16.33
CA LYS A 337 -2.62 -20.14 -16.30
C LYS A 337 -1.84 -18.96 -15.76
N ILE A 338 -0.87 -19.25 -14.90
CA ILE A 338 0.11 -18.26 -14.45
C ILE A 338 0.96 -17.86 -15.66
N PRO A 339 1.08 -16.54 -15.98
CA PRO A 339 1.92 -16.09 -17.07
C PRO A 339 3.36 -16.58 -16.92
N THR A 340 3.93 -17.11 -18.00
CA THR A 340 5.31 -17.56 -18.07
C THR A 340 6.12 -16.70 -19.02
N ILE A 341 7.42 -16.61 -18.77
CA ILE A 341 8.36 -15.87 -19.62
C ILE A 341 9.19 -16.89 -20.39
N ASN A 342 9.29 -16.72 -21.70
CA ASN A 342 10.28 -17.37 -22.55
C ASN A 342 11.56 -16.51 -22.62
N PRO A 343 12.66 -16.91 -21.96
CA PRO A 343 13.89 -16.11 -21.94
C PRO A 343 14.58 -15.95 -23.30
N GLU A 344 14.27 -16.81 -24.28
CA GLU A 344 14.75 -16.66 -25.67
C GLU A 344 14.19 -15.40 -26.32
N LEU A 345 12.98 -14.98 -25.93
CA LEU A 345 12.29 -13.83 -26.50
C LEU A 345 12.73 -12.49 -25.90
N THR A 346 13.83 -12.47 -25.13
CA THR A 346 14.31 -11.28 -24.43
C THR A 346 14.77 -10.18 -25.39
N SER A 347 14.40 -8.94 -25.09
CA SER A 347 14.96 -7.72 -25.66
C SER A 347 15.66 -6.92 -24.57
N TYR A 348 16.72 -6.17 -24.90
CA TYR A 348 17.43 -5.37 -23.92
C TYR A 348 17.88 -3.99 -24.42
N VAL A 349 17.84 -3.01 -23.54
CA VAL A 349 18.40 -1.67 -23.73
C VAL A 349 19.46 -1.45 -22.65
N LEU A 350 20.70 -1.24 -23.07
CA LEU A 350 21.84 -1.12 -22.17
C LEU A 350 22.59 0.20 -22.40
N ASP A 351 22.66 1.03 -21.36
CA ASP A 351 23.37 2.30 -21.38
C ASP A 351 22.93 3.22 -22.55
N PRO A 352 21.63 3.53 -22.70
CA PRO A 352 21.12 4.24 -23.86
C PRO A 352 21.66 5.67 -24.01
N GLU A 353 22.02 6.33 -22.89
CA GLU A 353 22.61 7.68 -22.88
C GLU A 353 24.14 7.67 -23.04
N ALA A 354 24.76 6.49 -23.21
CA ALA A 354 26.20 6.30 -23.33
C ALA A 354 27.04 6.87 -22.17
N ASN A 355 26.49 6.94 -20.97
CA ASN A 355 27.12 7.54 -19.78
C ASN A 355 27.26 6.55 -18.60
N LEU A 356 26.88 5.29 -18.77
CA LEU A 356 27.00 4.20 -17.79
C LEU A 356 28.04 3.16 -18.22
N LYS A 357 29.26 3.61 -18.57
CA LYS A 357 30.33 2.74 -19.08
C LYS A 357 30.62 1.53 -18.17
N ALA A 358 30.66 1.72 -16.85
CA ALA A 358 30.89 0.62 -15.91
C ALA A 358 29.78 -0.45 -15.97
N THR A 359 28.51 -0.02 -16.03
CA THR A 359 27.35 -0.91 -16.21
C THR A 359 27.44 -1.66 -17.53
N ARG A 360 27.75 -0.97 -18.65
CA ARG A 360 27.91 -1.59 -19.97
C ARG A 360 28.99 -2.66 -19.97
N MET A 361 30.17 -2.34 -19.43
CA MET A 361 31.30 -3.27 -19.35
C MET A 361 31.02 -4.49 -18.48
N THR A 362 30.10 -4.37 -17.51
CA THR A 362 29.73 -5.46 -16.61
C THR A 362 28.64 -6.35 -17.21
N LEU A 363 27.55 -5.75 -17.72
CA LEU A 363 26.35 -6.48 -18.14
C LEU A 363 26.42 -6.99 -19.58
N HIS A 364 27.05 -6.25 -20.50
CA HIS A 364 27.07 -6.65 -21.91
C HIS A 364 27.73 -8.03 -22.12
N PRO A 365 28.90 -8.34 -21.53
CA PRO A 365 29.51 -9.67 -21.67
C PRO A 365 28.66 -10.78 -21.03
N ILE A 366 27.89 -10.47 -19.99
CA ILE A 366 26.97 -11.43 -19.36
C ILE A 366 25.84 -11.76 -20.34
N PHE A 367 25.25 -10.75 -21.00
CA PHE A 367 24.19 -10.97 -21.99
C PHE A 367 24.69 -11.76 -23.20
N GLU A 368 25.89 -11.44 -23.72
CA GLU A 368 26.54 -12.21 -24.79
C GLU A 368 26.81 -13.67 -24.36
N SER A 369 27.23 -13.87 -23.12
CA SER A 369 27.47 -15.20 -22.57
C SER A 369 26.19 -16.03 -22.45
N ILE A 370 25.07 -15.42 -22.06
CA ILE A 370 23.76 -16.08 -22.00
C ILE A 370 23.30 -16.46 -23.41
N GLN A 371 23.31 -15.50 -24.34
CA GLN A 371 22.92 -15.72 -25.74
C GLN A 371 23.73 -16.84 -26.39
N SER A 372 25.06 -16.81 -26.26
CA SER A 372 25.94 -17.84 -26.84
C SER A 372 25.76 -19.22 -26.20
N ARG A 373 25.58 -19.30 -24.88
CA ARG A 373 25.36 -20.58 -24.17
C ARG A 373 24.06 -21.26 -24.59
N HIS A 374 23.01 -20.49 -24.82
CA HIS A 374 21.69 -21.01 -25.13
C HIS A 374 21.31 -20.93 -26.62
N LEU A 375 22.20 -20.40 -27.46
CA LEU A 375 21.96 -20.14 -28.88
C LEU A 375 20.75 -19.22 -29.13
N TRP A 376 20.51 -18.28 -28.21
CA TRP A 376 19.45 -17.28 -28.33
C TRP A 376 19.91 -16.06 -29.10
N ASN A 377 18.97 -15.41 -29.78
CA ASN A 377 19.19 -14.18 -30.53
C ASN A 377 18.35 -13.06 -29.90
N TRP A 378 18.89 -12.41 -28.86
CA TRP A 378 18.19 -11.31 -28.19
C TRP A 378 18.31 -10.01 -29.00
N ASP A 379 17.23 -9.25 -29.06
CA ASP A 379 17.23 -7.94 -29.71
C ASP A 379 17.79 -6.89 -28.74
N GLY A 380 19.00 -6.40 -28.99
CA GLY A 380 19.75 -5.52 -28.09
C GLY A 380 20.07 -4.14 -28.66
N VAL A 381 19.86 -3.09 -27.88
CA VAL A 381 20.38 -1.73 -28.13
C VAL A 381 21.40 -1.37 -27.07
N VAL A 382 22.63 -1.02 -27.47
CA VAL A 382 23.75 -0.78 -26.55
C VAL A 382 24.43 0.54 -26.83
N GLY A 383 24.46 1.42 -25.84
CA GLY A 383 25.24 2.65 -25.92
C GLY A 383 24.64 3.74 -26.80
N GLU A 384 23.37 3.61 -27.15
CA GLU A 384 22.63 4.56 -27.96
C GLU A 384 21.14 4.51 -27.62
N MET A 385 20.41 5.56 -28.01
CA MET A 385 18.98 5.64 -27.76
C MET A 385 18.23 4.66 -28.67
N PRO A 386 17.38 3.78 -28.12
CA PRO A 386 16.55 2.88 -28.93
C PRO A 386 15.52 3.68 -29.75
N THR A 387 15.09 3.11 -30.88
CA THR A 387 14.01 3.69 -31.68
C THR A 387 12.65 3.45 -31.04
N GLU A 388 11.65 4.27 -31.36
CA GLU A 388 10.27 4.06 -30.90
C GLU A 388 9.75 2.68 -31.32
N SER A 389 10.01 2.29 -32.57
CA SER A 389 9.65 0.97 -33.10
C SER A 389 10.30 -0.20 -32.35
N PHE A 390 11.50 -0.02 -31.81
CA PHE A 390 12.14 -1.06 -31.01
C PHE A 390 11.34 -1.31 -29.73
N PHE A 391 10.95 -0.26 -29.01
CA PHE A 391 10.15 -0.39 -27.80
C PHE A 391 8.75 -0.91 -28.07
N GLU A 392 8.06 -0.39 -29.08
CA GLU A 392 6.72 -0.87 -29.46
C GLU A 392 6.74 -2.38 -29.72
N ASN A 393 7.72 -2.85 -30.50
CA ASN A 393 7.88 -4.28 -30.78
C ASN A 393 8.26 -5.09 -29.53
N ALA A 394 9.17 -4.58 -28.70
CA ALA A 394 9.60 -5.27 -27.49
C ALA A 394 8.47 -5.37 -26.45
N LEU A 395 7.66 -4.33 -26.28
CA LEU A 395 6.55 -4.28 -25.32
C LEU A 395 5.34 -5.09 -25.76
N ALA A 396 5.06 -5.16 -27.07
CA ALA A 396 3.92 -5.92 -27.62
C ALA A 396 4.17 -7.44 -27.70
N LYS A 397 5.39 -7.90 -27.46
CA LYS A 397 5.76 -9.31 -27.60
C LYS A 397 5.24 -10.13 -26.41
N SER A 398 4.44 -11.15 -26.71
CA SER A 398 3.90 -12.05 -25.69
C SER A 398 4.99 -12.93 -25.10
N GLU A 399 4.86 -13.27 -23.81
CA GLU A 399 5.79 -14.14 -23.07
C GLU A 399 7.25 -13.67 -23.07
N SER A 400 7.54 -12.41 -23.45
CA SER A 400 8.90 -11.89 -23.53
C SER A 400 9.35 -11.17 -22.26
N LEU A 401 10.65 -10.89 -22.22
CA LEU A 401 11.30 -10.07 -21.20
C LEU A 401 11.95 -8.85 -21.85
N LEU A 402 11.68 -7.66 -21.32
CA LEU A 402 12.38 -6.43 -21.67
C LEU A 402 13.30 -6.04 -20.51
N LEU A 403 14.61 -6.07 -20.75
CA LEU A 403 15.63 -5.60 -19.80
C LEU A 403 16.01 -4.15 -20.12
N TYR A 404 15.71 -3.22 -19.22
CA TYR A 404 16.16 -1.84 -19.32
C TYR A 404 17.25 -1.56 -18.28
N CYS A 405 18.47 -1.25 -18.74
CA CYS A 405 19.62 -0.89 -17.92
C CYS A 405 20.05 0.55 -18.21
N GLY A 406 19.47 1.51 -17.49
CA GLY A 406 19.67 2.94 -17.77
C GLY A 406 19.26 3.83 -16.59
N HIS A 407 18.96 5.10 -16.88
CA HIS A 407 18.51 6.06 -15.88
C HIS A 407 16.98 6.05 -15.75
N GLY A 408 16.47 6.16 -14.52
CA GLY A 408 15.01 6.15 -14.30
C GLY A 408 14.38 4.85 -14.75
N GLY A 409 13.10 4.91 -15.14
CA GLY A 409 12.41 3.79 -15.79
C GLY A 409 12.29 3.95 -17.31
N GLY A 410 13.30 4.55 -17.95
CA GLY A 410 13.34 4.65 -19.42
C GLY A 410 12.53 5.79 -20.04
N TYR A 411 12.03 6.75 -19.25
CA TYR A 411 11.18 7.84 -19.75
C TYR A 411 11.79 8.69 -20.87
N LYS A 412 13.12 8.80 -20.94
CA LYS A 412 13.83 9.48 -22.04
C LYS A 412 13.86 8.65 -23.32
N CYS A 413 13.82 7.33 -23.16
CA CYS A 413 13.88 6.37 -24.25
C CYS A 413 12.47 6.10 -24.79
N PHE A 414 11.46 6.09 -23.92
CA PHE A 414 10.06 5.92 -24.27
C PHE A 414 9.17 6.65 -23.27
N ALA A 415 8.43 7.67 -23.73
CA ALA A 415 7.66 8.53 -22.85
C ALA A 415 6.40 7.83 -22.32
N ARG A 416 5.92 8.24 -21.14
CA ARG A 416 4.68 7.76 -20.54
C ARG A 416 3.50 7.79 -21.52
N SER A 417 3.30 8.89 -22.22
CA SER A 417 2.20 9.04 -23.19
C SER A 417 2.27 8.03 -24.34
N GLN A 418 3.47 7.58 -24.71
CA GLN A 418 3.66 6.56 -25.75
C GLN A 418 3.27 5.19 -25.23
N ILE A 419 3.72 4.81 -24.01
CA ILE A 419 3.30 3.56 -23.34
C ILE A 419 1.78 3.51 -23.21
N GLU A 420 1.19 4.60 -22.75
CA GLU A 420 -0.25 4.72 -22.54
C GLU A 420 -1.07 4.68 -23.84
N SER A 421 -0.45 4.96 -24.97
CA SER A 421 -1.06 4.86 -26.30
C SER A 421 -0.94 3.46 -26.92
N LEU A 422 -0.14 2.57 -26.32
CA LEU A 422 0.00 1.20 -26.80
C LEU A 422 -1.34 0.46 -26.67
N GLN A 423 -1.67 -0.31 -27.71
CA GLN A 423 -2.83 -1.20 -27.67
C GLN A 423 -2.61 -2.38 -26.73
N THR A 424 -1.37 -2.88 -26.65
CA THR A 424 -0.98 -4.06 -25.87
C THR A 424 0.43 -3.89 -25.30
N CYS A 425 0.59 -4.22 -24.02
CA CYS A 425 1.87 -4.38 -23.35
C CYS A 425 1.87 -5.78 -22.72
N GLU A 426 2.49 -6.74 -23.41
CA GLU A 426 2.48 -8.17 -23.03
C GLU A 426 3.82 -8.65 -22.47
N SER A 427 4.90 -7.89 -22.73
CA SER A 427 6.22 -8.23 -22.20
C SER A 427 6.28 -8.01 -20.70
N THR A 428 6.97 -8.90 -19.99
CA THR A 428 7.46 -8.61 -18.64
C THR A 428 8.62 -7.63 -18.73
N ILE A 429 8.74 -6.69 -17.80
CA ILE A 429 9.71 -5.59 -17.88
C ILE A 429 10.54 -5.53 -16.61
N MET A 430 11.86 -5.41 -16.77
CA MET A 430 12.81 -5.22 -15.68
C MET A 430 13.52 -3.88 -15.82
N LEU A 431 13.12 -2.90 -14.99
CA LEU A 431 13.62 -1.53 -15.01
C LEU A 431 14.78 -1.34 -14.01
N MET A 432 16.01 -1.59 -14.46
CA MET A 432 17.24 -1.38 -13.69
C MET A 432 17.75 0.06 -13.85
N GLY A 433 17.13 0.98 -13.12
CA GLY A 433 17.55 2.38 -13.09
C GLY A 433 17.15 3.12 -11.81
N CYS A 434 17.85 4.21 -11.52
CA CYS A 434 17.63 5.01 -10.30
C CYS A 434 16.18 5.50 -10.23
N SER A 435 15.48 5.21 -9.14
CA SER A 435 14.08 5.64 -8.92
C SER A 435 13.09 5.18 -10.00
N SER A 436 13.36 4.06 -10.70
CA SER A 436 12.48 3.53 -11.77
C SER A 436 11.06 3.22 -11.30
N ALA A 437 10.89 2.76 -10.07
CA ALA A 437 9.61 2.45 -9.43
C ALA A 437 9.14 3.54 -8.44
N ARG A 438 9.80 4.70 -8.39
CA ARG A 438 9.38 5.80 -7.51
C ARG A 438 8.07 6.38 -8.03
N LEU A 439 7.10 6.49 -7.14
CA LEU A 439 5.84 7.19 -7.38
C LEU A 439 5.93 8.62 -6.86
N ASN A 440 5.29 9.54 -7.58
CA ASN A 440 5.18 10.95 -7.21
C ASN A 440 3.73 11.27 -6.86
N ALA A 441 3.54 12.09 -5.82
CA ALA A 441 2.26 12.72 -5.58
C ALA A 441 1.95 13.69 -6.72
N ASN A 442 0.80 13.54 -7.39
CA ASN A 442 0.22 14.67 -8.10
C ASN A 442 -0.28 15.67 -7.04
N GLU A 443 0.57 16.61 -6.64
CA GLU A 443 0.11 17.84 -6.00
C GLU A 443 -0.67 18.63 -7.05
N ASN A 444 -1.96 18.33 -7.18
CA ASN A 444 -2.88 19.19 -7.91
C ASN A 444 -2.81 20.59 -7.26
N LYS A 445 -2.08 21.51 -7.90
CA LYS A 445 -2.24 22.96 -7.72
C LYS A 445 -3.65 23.35 -8.17
N LEU A 446 -4.66 23.01 -7.38
CA LEU A 446 -5.99 23.58 -7.48
C LEU A 446 -6.15 24.57 -6.34
N GLU A 447 -5.66 25.79 -6.57
CA GLU A 447 -6.28 26.98 -6.01
C GLU A 447 -7.70 27.05 -6.57
N CYS A 448 -8.71 26.63 -5.81
CA CYS A 448 -9.99 27.34 -5.61
C CYS A 448 -11.07 26.42 -5.02
N THR A 449 -11.56 26.85 -3.86
CA THR A 449 -12.96 26.79 -3.40
C THR A 449 -13.70 25.44 -3.43
N GLY A 450 -13.76 24.80 -2.26
CA GLY A 450 -15.06 24.33 -1.74
C GLY A 450 -15.62 23.02 -2.28
N SER A 451 -14.80 22.02 -2.58
CA SER A 451 -15.17 20.60 -2.48
C SER A 451 -13.89 19.76 -2.51
N PHE A 452 -13.55 19.11 -1.39
CA PHE A 452 -12.37 18.24 -1.31
C PHE A 452 -12.67 16.89 -1.96
N SER A 453 -12.58 16.80 -3.29
CA SER A 453 -12.25 15.52 -3.91
C SER A 453 -10.73 15.40 -3.92
N SER A 454 -10.16 14.88 -2.83
CA SER A 454 -8.73 14.57 -2.73
C SER A 454 -8.43 13.35 -3.60
N PHE A 455 -8.46 13.49 -4.92
CA PHE A 455 -7.89 12.50 -5.83
C PHE A 455 -6.38 12.69 -5.81
N TYR A 456 -5.73 12.08 -4.83
CA TYR A 456 -4.30 11.82 -4.91
C TYR A 456 -4.13 10.61 -5.83
N GLU A 457 -3.42 10.79 -6.94
CA GLU A 457 -3.03 9.69 -7.81
C GLU A 457 -1.50 9.68 -7.89
N PRO A 458 -0.85 8.62 -7.36
CA PRO A 458 0.58 8.51 -7.49
C PRO A 458 0.96 8.22 -8.94
N ASP A 459 1.88 9.01 -9.47
CA ASP A 459 2.36 8.94 -10.84
C ASP A 459 3.79 8.42 -10.90
N GLY A 460 4.04 7.45 -11.77
CA GLY A 460 5.37 6.95 -12.09
C GLY A 460 5.36 6.19 -13.40
N ILE A 461 6.51 6.12 -14.07
CA ILE A 461 6.60 5.38 -15.34
C ILE A 461 6.23 3.90 -15.18
N VAL A 462 6.47 3.33 -13.98
CA VAL A 462 6.10 1.94 -13.65
C VAL A 462 4.60 1.68 -13.67
N THR A 463 3.75 2.68 -13.40
CA THR A 463 2.29 2.53 -13.45
C THR A 463 1.72 2.71 -14.86
N SER A 464 2.57 3.11 -15.81
CA SER A 464 2.20 3.31 -17.21
C SER A 464 2.31 2.02 -18.02
N TYR A 465 3.25 1.15 -17.66
CA TYR A 465 3.36 -0.23 -18.16
C TYR A 465 2.28 -1.10 -17.52
#